data_AF-A0A0J7KGA0-F1
#
_entry.id   AF-A0A0J7KGA0-F1
#
_cell.length_a   1.000
_cell.length_b   1.000
_cell.length_c   1.000
_cell.angle_alpha   90.00
_cell.angle_beta   90.00
_cell.angle_gamma   90.00
#
_symmetry.space_group_name_H-M   'P 1'
#
loop_
_entity.id
_entity.type
_entity.pdbx_description
1 polymer ?
#
loop_
_entity_poly.entity_id
_entity_poly.type
_entity_poly.pdbx_seq_one_letter_code
_entity_poly.pdbx_strand_id
1 'polypeptide(L)'
;MSSVKLLEDRIANLEKQVYGLGKTISIDDPVPPNAIIERLLDINSLISSALSGREKPNALIKRLAELNSYLEPVSEDFDIPTSAKAQLLLTMEPEIIENDKLLTKVQELVPILESERIKNVSELNSTFNKTSVSYLKAYEDSKELNAHIHDLLSKYNAVISSISESLITLDAAVTAAEIAAKPKKQIDD
;
A
#
# COMPACT_ATOMS: atom_id res chain seq x y z
N MET A 1 -24.67 -7.23 -10.31
CA MET A 1 -25.13 -7.77 -11.62
C MET A 1 -26.03 -6.77 -12.34
N SER A 2 -25.51 -5.60 -12.75
CA SER A 2 -26.35 -4.57 -13.42
C SER A 2 -25.62 -3.76 -14.49
N SER A 3 -24.28 -3.77 -14.53
CA SER A 3 -23.51 -3.04 -15.56
C SER A 3 -23.59 -3.70 -16.93
N VAL A 4 -23.50 -5.04 -16.98
CA VAL A 4 -23.55 -5.81 -18.23
C VAL A 4 -24.91 -5.68 -18.91
N LYS A 5 -26.00 -5.82 -18.14
CA LYS A 5 -27.37 -5.65 -18.67
C LYS A 5 -27.65 -4.24 -19.20
N LEU A 6 -27.16 -3.21 -18.49
CA LEU A 6 -27.28 -1.82 -18.96
C LEU A 6 -26.54 -1.62 -20.29
N LEU A 7 -25.38 -2.25 -20.43
CA LEU A 7 -24.59 -2.19 -21.66
C LEU A 7 -25.28 -2.93 -22.81
N GLU A 8 -25.85 -4.10 -22.55
CA GLU A 8 -26.66 -4.87 -23.51
C GLU A 8 -27.88 -4.07 -23.99
N ASP A 9 -28.63 -3.44 -23.07
CA ASP A 9 -29.78 -2.58 -23.43
C ASP A 9 -29.35 -1.35 -24.24
N ARG A 10 -28.19 -0.77 -23.93
CA ARG A 10 -27.67 0.38 -24.69
C ARG A 10 -27.20 -0.03 -26.08
N ILE A 11 -26.55 -1.19 -26.22
CA ILE A 11 -26.14 -1.75 -27.50
C ILE A 11 -27.38 -2.07 -28.35
N ALA A 12 -28.39 -2.72 -27.78
CA ALA A 12 -29.64 -3.01 -28.48
C ALA A 12 -30.35 -1.74 -28.96
N ASN A 13 -30.33 -0.66 -28.16
CA ASN A 13 -30.87 0.65 -28.56
C ASN A 13 -30.06 1.29 -29.70
N LEU A 14 -28.72 1.21 -29.66
CA LEU A 14 -27.86 1.72 -30.73
C LEU A 14 -28.05 0.94 -32.04
N GLU A 15 -28.12 -0.38 -31.96
CA GLU A 15 -28.38 -1.25 -33.12
C GLU A 15 -29.75 -0.92 -33.75
N LYS A 16 -30.77 -0.72 -32.93
CA LYS A 16 -32.10 -0.30 -33.38
C LYS A 16 -32.09 1.07 -34.06
N GLN A 17 -31.30 2.02 -33.57
CA GLN A 17 -31.17 3.35 -34.18
C GLN A 17 -30.40 3.33 -35.50
N VAL A 18 -29.36 2.49 -35.59
CA VAL A 18 -28.47 2.45 -36.76
C VAL A 18 -29.02 1.58 -37.88
N TYR A 19 -29.56 0.39 -37.56
CA TYR A 19 -30.03 -0.59 -38.53
C TYR A 19 -31.56 -0.60 -38.73
N GLY A 20 -32.29 0.16 -37.89
CA GLY A 20 -33.74 0.30 -37.93
C GLY A 20 -34.49 -0.79 -37.14
N LEU A 21 -35.79 -0.57 -36.90
CA LEU A 21 -36.65 -1.57 -36.25
C LEU A 21 -36.75 -2.84 -37.12
N GLY A 22 -36.11 -3.92 -36.69
CA GLY A 22 -36.33 -5.27 -37.24
C GLY A 22 -35.18 -5.86 -38.07
N LYS A 23 -34.00 -5.23 -38.12
CA LYS A 23 -32.79 -5.86 -38.67
C LYS A 23 -31.76 -6.09 -37.57
N THR A 24 -31.81 -7.27 -36.96
CA THR A 24 -30.70 -7.81 -36.17
C THR A 24 -29.71 -8.43 -37.15
N ILE A 25 -28.55 -7.81 -37.32
CA ILE A 25 -27.47 -8.35 -38.15
C ILE A 25 -26.92 -9.58 -37.42
N SER A 26 -27.00 -10.74 -38.05
CA SER A 26 -26.32 -11.93 -37.55
C SER A 26 -24.82 -11.79 -37.83
N ILE A 27 -23.96 -12.39 -37.02
CA ILE A 27 -22.49 -12.30 -37.17
C ILE A 27 -22.01 -12.75 -38.57
N ASP A 28 -22.83 -13.53 -39.29
CA ASP A 28 -22.57 -14.04 -40.64
C ASP A 28 -23.17 -13.19 -41.78
N ASP A 29 -23.89 -12.10 -41.48
CA ASP A 29 -24.43 -11.20 -42.51
C ASP A 29 -23.34 -10.26 -43.04
N PRO A 30 -23.21 -10.09 -44.36
CA PRO A 30 -22.20 -9.20 -44.92
C PRO A 30 -22.45 -7.76 -44.47
N VAL A 31 -21.43 -7.16 -43.85
CA VAL A 31 -21.42 -5.76 -43.41
C VAL A 31 -21.94 -4.90 -44.56
N PRO A 32 -23.02 -4.11 -44.36
CA PRO A 32 -23.57 -3.31 -45.44
C PRO A 32 -22.47 -2.43 -46.05
N PRO A 33 -22.31 -2.45 -47.39
CA PRO A 33 -21.07 -2.01 -48.07
C PRO A 33 -20.80 -0.50 -48.02
N ASN A 34 -21.66 0.28 -47.38
CA ASN A 34 -21.49 1.72 -47.28
C ASN A 34 -21.43 2.06 -45.81
N ALA A 35 -20.28 2.55 -45.36
CA ALA A 35 -20.17 3.12 -44.03
C ALA A 35 -21.28 4.18 -43.88
N ILE A 36 -22.05 4.12 -42.79
CA ILE A 36 -23.10 5.12 -42.48
C ILE A 36 -22.53 6.54 -42.59
N ILE A 37 -21.24 6.68 -42.28
CA ILE A 37 -20.44 7.89 -42.42
C ILE A 37 -20.39 8.40 -43.87
N GLU A 38 -20.16 7.53 -44.86
CA GLU A 38 -20.12 7.91 -46.28
C GLU A 38 -21.50 8.39 -46.74
N ARG A 39 -22.57 7.66 -46.37
CA ARG A 39 -23.95 8.08 -46.68
C ARG A 39 -24.31 9.41 -46.02
N LEU A 40 -23.89 9.61 -44.77
CA LEU A 40 -24.11 10.85 -44.05
C LEU A 40 -23.34 12.01 -44.71
N LEU A 41 -22.12 11.77 -45.17
CA LEU A 41 -21.29 12.74 -45.86
C LEU A 41 -21.88 13.09 -47.23
N ASP A 42 -22.39 12.11 -47.97
CA ASP A 42 -23.11 12.31 -49.22
C ASP A 42 -24.37 13.16 -49.00
N ILE A 43 -25.17 12.84 -47.98
CA ILE A 43 -26.37 13.61 -47.62
C ILE A 43 -25.98 15.04 -47.21
N ASN A 44 -24.93 15.22 -46.41
CA ASN A 44 -24.45 16.53 -46.01
C ASN A 44 -23.94 17.35 -47.22
N SER A 45 -23.27 16.72 -48.17
CA SER A 45 -22.85 17.33 -49.45
C SER A 45 -24.05 17.71 -50.30
N LEU A 46 -25.09 16.86 -50.36
CA LEU A 46 -26.35 17.14 -51.06
C LEU A 46 -27.12 18.30 -50.43
N ILE A 47 -27.18 18.36 -49.09
CA ILE A 47 -27.79 19.46 -48.34
C ILE A 47 -26.99 20.75 -48.56
N SER A 48 -25.66 20.67 -48.48
CA SER A 48 -24.76 21.82 -48.68
C SER A 48 -24.85 22.36 -50.10
N SER A 49 -24.90 21.50 -51.12
CA SER A 49 -25.07 21.90 -52.51
C SER A 49 -26.47 22.46 -52.79
N ALA A 50 -27.54 21.91 -52.18
CA ALA A 50 -28.89 22.47 -52.27
C ALA A 50 -29.04 23.83 -51.55
N LEU A 51 -28.21 24.09 -50.53
CA LEU A 51 -28.12 25.37 -49.84
C LEU A 51 -27.15 26.36 -50.52
N SER A 52 -26.22 25.87 -51.34
CA SER A 52 -25.24 26.66 -52.07
C SER A 52 -25.95 27.49 -53.15
N GLY A 53 -26.33 28.72 -52.80
CA GLY A 53 -27.14 29.62 -53.62
C GLY A 53 -28.41 30.12 -52.93
N ARG A 54 -28.77 29.58 -51.76
CA ARG A 54 -29.87 30.06 -50.93
C ARG A 54 -29.33 30.64 -49.62
N GLU A 55 -29.16 31.95 -49.58
CA GLU A 55 -28.57 32.66 -48.44
C GLU A 55 -29.44 32.55 -47.16
N LYS A 56 -30.77 32.67 -47.28
CA LYS A 56 -31.69 32.66 -46.13
C LYS A 56 -31.73 31.32 -45.38
N PRO A 57 -31.89 30.15 -46.05
CA PRO A 57 -31.82 28.85 -45.36
C PRO A 57 -30.44 28.57 -44.76
N ASN A 58 -29.36 28.99 -45.41
CA ASN A 58 -28.01 28.81 -44.89
C ASN A 58 -27.77 29.62 -43.60
N ALA A 59 -28.28 30.85 -43.54
CA ALA A 59 -28.27 31.64 -42.31
C ALA A 59 -29.07 30.99 -41.17
N LEU A 60 -30.22 30.36 -41.48
CA LEU A 60 -31.02 29.65 -40.48
C LEU A 60 -30.32 28.40 -39.92
N ILE A 61 -29.66 27.59 -40.77
CA ILE A 61 -28.91 26.42 -40.30
C ILE A 61 -27.76 26.84 -39.38
N LYS A 62 -27.05 27.93 -39.70
CA LYS A 62 -26.00 28.47 -38.82
C LYS A 62 -26.57 28.94 -37.48
N ARG A 63 -27.71 29.63 -37.50
CA ARG A 63 -28.41 30.08 -36.29
C ARG A 63 -29.00 28.95 -35.46
N LEU A 64 -29.21 27.77 -36.04
CA LEU A 64 -29.73 26.59 -35.33
C LEU A 64 -28.71 26.06 -34.32
N ALA A 65 -27.41 26.14 -34.62
CA ALA A 65 -26.35 25.81 -33.66
C ALA A 65 -26.31 26.82 -32.50
N GLU A 66 -26.45 28.11 -32.80
CA GLU A 66 -26.57 29.17 -31.77
C GLU A 66 -27.83 28.97 -30.91
N LEU A 67 -28.97 28.65 -31.53
CA LEU A 67 -30.20 28.36 -30.81
C LEU A 67 -30.08 27.14 -29.90
N ASN A 68 -29.38 26.10 -30.36
CA ASN A 68 -29.10 24.92 -29.54
C ASN A 68 -28.22 25.29 -28.33
N SER A 69 -27.28 26.23 -28.48
CA SER A 69 -26.48 26.73 -27.36
C SER A 69 -27.30 27.54 -26.34
N TYR A 70 -28.36 28.22 -26.77
CA TYR A 70 -29.30 28.89 -25.85
C TYR A 70 -30.30 27.94 -25.18
N LEU A 71 -30.54 26.77 -25.78
CA LEU A 71 -31.40 25.72 -25.23
C LEU A 71 -30.65 24.83 -24.23
N GLU A 72 -29.31 24.76 -24.31
CA GLU A 72 -28.48 24.10 -23.31
C GLU A 72 -28.37 25.00 -22.06
N PRO A 73 -28.89 24.58 -20.89
CA PRO A 73 -28.96 25.40 -19.69
C PRO A 73 -27.61 25.64 -18.99
N VAL A 74 -26.48 25.53 -19.70
CA VAL A 74 -25.15 25.40 -19.08
C VAL A 74 -24.22 26.59 -19.32
N SER A 75 -24.59 27.61 -20.09
CA SER A 75 -23.66 28.73 -20.32
C SER A 75 -24.32 30.07 -20.60
N GLU A 76 -25.30 30.45 -19.80
CA GLU A 76 -25.26 31.86 -19.41
C GLU A 76 -24.21 31.94 -18.31
N ASP A 77 -23.15 32.73 -18.55
CA ASP A 77 -22.30 33.21 -17.47
C ASP A 77 -23.28 33.66 -16.38
N PHE A 78 -23.27 32.97 -15.24
CA PHE A 78 -23.97 33.44 -14.06
C PHE A 78 -23.26 34.74 -13.69
N ASP A 79 -23.71 35.84 -14.31
CA ASP A 79 -23.23 37.16 -14.01
C ASP A 79 -23.91 37.56 -12.71
N ILE A 80 -23.45 36.90 -11.64
CA ILE A 80 -23.93 37.12 -10.30
C ILE A 80 -23.67 38.61 -10.05
N PRO A 81 -24.72 39.39 -9.75
CA PRO A 81 -24.57 40.82 -9.59
C PRO A 81 -23.54 41.09 -8.50
N THR A 82 -22.72 42.14 -8.69
CA THR A 82 -21.58 42.43 -7.80
C THR A 82 -22.00 42.57 -6.34
N SER A 83 -23.22 43.03 -6.07
CA SER A 83 -23.81 43.06 -4.72
C SER A 83 -24.01 41.67 -4.11
N ALA A 84 -24.47 40.69 -4.89
CA ALA A 84 -24.63 39.31 -4.45
C ALA A 84 -23.27 38.62 -4.27
N LYS A 85 -22.27 38.92 -5.11
CA LYS A 85 -20.87 38.47 -4.90
C LYS A 85 -20.30 38.99 -3.58
N ALA A 86 -20.54 40.26 -3.25
CA ALA A 86 -20.09 40.86 -1.98
C ALA A 86 -20.78 40.23 -0.77
N GLN A 87 -22.09 40.00 -0.85
CA GLN A 87 -22.82 39.32 0.23
C GLN A 87 -22.36 37.88 0.42
N LEU A 88 -22.13 37.15 -0.69
CA LEU A 88 -21.59 35.79 -0.65
C LEU A 88 -20.22 35.75 0.03
N LEU A 89 -19.32 36.68 -0.31
CA LEU A 89 -18.01 36.78 0.30
C LEU A 89 -18.09 37.02 1.82
N LEU A 90 -18.96 37.94 2.26
CA LEU A 90 -19.19 38.19 3.69
C LEU A 90 -19.77 36.97 4.42
N THR A 91 -20.67 36.22 3.77
CA THR A 91 -21.22 35.00 4.37
C THR A 91 -20.19 33.86 4.44
N MET A 92 -19.28 33.80 3.47
CA MET A 92 -18.23 32.77 3.39
C MET A 92 -16.96 33.14 4.14
N GLU A 93 -16.78 34.40 4.57
CA GLU A 93 -15.63 34.87 5.33
C GLU A 93 -15.20 33.93 6.48
N PRO A 94 -16.10 33.45 7.38
CA PRO A 94 -15.68 32.53 8.45
C PRO A 94 -15.16 31.19 7.92
N GLU A 95 -15.77 30.64 6.86
CA GLU A 95 -15.32 29.39 6.23
C GLU A 95 -13.98 29.57 5.53
N ILE A 96 -13.76 30.71 4.87
CA ILE A 96 -12.49 31.06 4.23
C ILE A 96 -11.37 31.15 5.27
N ILE A 97 -11.63 31.80 6.41
CA ILE A 97 -10.67 31.92 7.52
C ILE A 97 -10.38 30.55 8.14
N GLU A 98 -11.39 29.69 8.30
CA GLU A 98 -11.19 28.33 8.79
C GLU A 98 -10.35 27.50 7.82
N ASN A 99 -10.66 27.58 6.52
CA ASN A 99 -9.91 26.89 5.47
C ASN A 99 -8.46 27.36 5.40
N ASP A 100 -8.20 28.65 5.56
CA ASP A 100 -6.83 29.21 5.61
C ASP A 100 -6.05 28.67 6.82
N LYS A 101 -6.67 28.58 7.99
CA LYS A 101 -6.06 27.96 9.19
C LYS A 101 -5.76 26.48 8.96
N LEU A 102 -6.69 25.75 8.35
CA LEU A 102 -6.50 24.34 8.02
C LEU A 102 -5.39 24.16 6.98
N LEU A 103 -5.34 25.00 5.96
CA LEU A 103 -4.30 24.98 4.94
C LEU A 103 -2.92 25.27 5.53
N THR A 104 -2.82 26.26 6.42
CA THR A 104 -1.59 26.58 7.16
C THR A 104 -1.12 25.37 7.96
N LYS A 105 -2.01 24.71 8.71
CA LYS A 105 -1.68 23.47 9.43
C LYS A 105 -1.21 22.36 8.51
N VAL A 106 -1.85 22.18 7.37
CA VAL A 106 -1.42 21.18 6.38
C VAL A 106 -0.02 21.50 5.88
N GLN A 107 0.26 22.76 5.57
CA GLN A 107 1.57 23.20 5.08
C GLN A 107 2.68 23.03 6.13
N GLU A 108 2.38 23.21 7.41
CA GLU A 108 3.29 22.89 8.52
C GLU A 108 3.57 21.38 8.65
N LEU A 109 2.61 20.53 8.30
CA LEU A 109 2.71 19.06 8.41
C LEU A 109 3.37 18.41 7.18
N VAL A 110 3.33 19.04 6.01
CA VAL A 110 4.02 18.57 4.78
C VAL A 110 5.50 18.23 5.00
N PRO A 111 6.34 19.10 5.60
CA PRO A 111 7.76 18.79 5.78
C PRO A 111 8.01 17.60 6.75
N ILE A 112 7.05 17.28 7.62
CA ILE A 112 7.15 16.11 8.51
C ILE A 112 6.96 14.82 7.70
N LEU A 113 6.02 14.82 6.75
CA LEU A 113 5.79 13.70 5.84
C LEU A 113 6.98 13.47 4.91
N GLU A 114 7.64 14.54 4.49
CA GLU A 114 8.84 14.48 3.65
C GLU A 114 10.12 14.14 4.40
N SER A 115 10.06 14.08 5.75
CA SER A 115 11.24 13.86 6.57
C SER A 115 11.94 12.54 6.20
N GLU A 116 13.27 12.63 6.02
CA GLU A 116 14.10 11.47 5.69
C GLU A 116 13.99 10.34 6.72
N ARG A 117 13.61 10.69 7.96
CA ARG A 117 13.37 9.72 9.04
C ARG A 117 12.27 8.72 8.70
N ILE A 118 11.21 9.13 7.98
CA ILE A 118 10.12 8.25 7.56
C ILE A 118 10.55 7.44 6.33
N LYS A 119 11.29 8.05 5.40
CA LYS A 119 11.81 7.36 4.20
C LYS A 119 12.78 6.23 4.56
N ASN A 120 13.66 6.46 5.54
CA ASN A 120 14.70 5.51 5.92
C ASN A 120 14.20 4.38 6.84
N VAL A 121 12.89 4.33 7.18
CA VAL A 121 12.33 3.29 8.06
C VAL A 121 12.50 1.90 7.46
N SER A 122 12.37 1.73 6.15
CA SER A 122 12.53 0.42 5.50
C SER A 122 13.97 -0.11 5.61
N GLU A 123 14.96 0.76 5.38
CA GLU A 123 16.38 0.43 5.52
C GLU A 123 16.75 0.14 6.98
N LEU A 124 16.23 0.95 7.91
CA LEU A 124 16.40 0.74 9.34
C LEU A 124 15.76 -0.59 9.79
N ASN A 125 14.61 -0.96 9.24
CA ASN A 125 13.97 -2.23 9.56
C ASN A 125 14.80 -3.43 9.06
N SER A 126 15.39 -3.35 7.87
CA SER A 126 16.30 -4.38 7.37
C SER A 126 17.53 -4.58 8.27
N THR A 127 18.18 -3.47 8.64
CA THR A 127 19.34 -3.49 9.54
C THR A 127 18.98 -3.95 10.96
N PHE A 128 17.81 -3.55 11.46
CA PHE A 128 17.27 -3.98 12.74
C PHE A 128 17.01 -5.49 12.76
N ASN A 129 16.35 -6.03 11.73
CA ASN A 129 16.11 -7.47 11.63
C ASN A 129 17.42 -8.26 11.58
N LYS A 130 18.41 -7.82 10.80
CA LYS A 130 19.74 -8.45 10.76
C LYS A 130 20.41 -8.44 12.13
N THR A 131 20.32 -7.32 12.83
CA THR A 131 20.87 -7.17 14.20
C THR A 131 20.13 -8.08 15.19
N SER A 132 18.80 -8.16 15.08
CA SER A 132 17.95 -8.99 15.94
C SER A 132 18.28 -10.48 15.77
N VAL A 133 18.43 -10.95 14.53
CA VAL A 133 18.86 -12.33 14.24
C VAL A 133 20.27 -12.59 14.80
N SER A 134 21.20 -11.65 14.62
CA SER A 134 22.57 -11.80 15.14
C SER A 134 22.58 -11.84 16.67
N TYR A 135 21.75 -11.03 17.32
CA TYR A 135 21.59 -11.01 18.77
C TYR A 135 21.01 -12.33 19.28
N LEU A 136 19.98 -12.88 18.63
CA LEU A 136 19.42 -14.19 18.98
C LEU A 136 20.47 -15.29 18.89
N LYS A 137 21.28 -15.29 17.82
CA LYS A 137 22.37 -16.26 17.69
C LYS A 137 23.41 -16.14 18.80
N ALA A 138 23.86 -14.92 19.10
CA ALA A 138 24.79 -14.67 20.19
C ALA A 138 24.22 -15.10 21.56
N TYR A 139 22.91 -14.95 21.76
CA TYR A 139 22.23 -15.41 22.96
C TYR A 139 22.19 -16.94 23.07
N GLU A 140 21.92 -17.64 21.97
CA GLU A 140 21.98 -19.11 21.92
C GLU A 140 23.40 -19.63 22.20
N ASP A 141 24.41 -19.06 21.53
CA ASP A 141 25.82 -19.41 21.73
C ASP A 141 26.24 -19.19 23.20
N SER A 142 25.79 -18.09 23.81
CA SER A 142 26.06 -17.80 25.23
C SER A 142 25.41 -18.82 26.16
N LYS A 143 24.20 -19.28 25.84
CA LYS A 143 23.48 -20.29 26.62
C LYS A 143 24.16 -21.66 26.52
N GLU A 144 24.60 -22.05 25.32
CA GLU A 144 25.36 -23.28 25.09
C GLU A 144 26.69 -23.25 25.84
N LEU A 145 27.45 -22.15 25.73
CA LEU A 145 28.69 -21.97 26.47
C LEU A 145 28.47 -22.07 27.98
N ASN A 146 27.41 -21.46 28.51
CA ASN A 146 27.12 -21.54 29.93
C ASN A 146 26.79 -22.99 30.37
N ALA A 147 26.08 -23.75 29.54
CA ALA A 147 25.83 -25.16 29.80
C ALA A 147 27.14 -25.98 29.82
N HIS A 148 28.05 -25.73 28.88
CA HIS A 148 29.38 -26.36 28.88
C HIS A 148 30.22 -26.00 30.11
N ILE A 149 30.20 -24.74 30.54
CA ILE A 149 30.89 -24.31 31.76
C ILE A 149 30.31 -25.05 32.98
N HIS A 150 28.99 -25.13 33.09
CA HIS A 150 28.35 -25.87 34.18
C HIS A 150 28.73 -27.35 34.18
N ASP A 151 28.75 -28.02 33.03
CA ASP A 151 29.19 -29.42 32.91
C ASP A 151 30.66 -29.59 33.30
N LEU A 152 31.55 -28.71 32.82
CA LEU A 152 32.97 -28.73 33.17
C LEU A 152 33.18 -28.53 34.68
N LEU A 153 32.45 -27.60 35.29
CA LEU A 153 32.54 -27.29 36.72
C LEU A 153 32.01 -28.46 37.56
N SER A 154 30.96 -29.15 37.09
CA SER A 154 30.47 -30.38 37.70
C SER A 154 31.50 -31.50 37.64
N LYS A 155 32.13 -31.73 36.48
CA LYS A 155 33.22 -32.71 36.31
C LYS A 155 34.42 -32.38 37.19
N TYR A 156 34.83 -31.11 37.25
CA TYR A 156 35.91 -30.66 38.11
C TYR A 156 35.59 -30.94 39.59
N ASN A 157 34.38 -30.62 40.03
CA ASN A 157 33.95 -30.88 41.40
C ASN A 157 33.98 -32.39 41.73
N ALA A 158 33.53 -33.24 40.80
CA ALA A 158 33.60 -34.69 40.97
C ALA A 158 35.06 -35.21 41.09
N VAL A 159 35.98 -34.69 40.28
CA VAL A 159 37.40 -35.03 40.36
C VAL A 159 38.01 -34.58 41.69
N ILE A 160 37.70 -33.36 42.15
CA ILE A 160 38.15 -32.85 43.45
C ILE A 160 37.65 -33.73 44.59
N SER A 161 36.37 -34.10 44.59
CA SER A 161 35.81 -35.02 45.59
C SER A 161 36.51 -36.38 45.57
N SER A 162 36.75 -36.96 44.39
CA SER A 162 37.47 -38.23 44.26
C SER A 162 38.91 -38.16 44.75
N ILE A 163 39.63 -37.06 44.45
CA ILE A 163 40.99 -36.83 44.98
C ILE A 163 40.94 -36.69 46.50
N SER A 164 39.98 -35.94 47.04
CA SER A 164 39.82 -35.79 48.49
C SER A 164 39.56 -37.13 49.18
N GLU A 165 38.69 -37.97 48.62
CA GLU A 165 38.44 -39.32 49.11
C GLU A 165 39.72 -40.18 49.03
N SER A 166 40.42 -40.15 47.90
CA SER A 166 41.67 -40.89 47.72
C SER A 166 42.73 -40.45 48.74
N LEU A 167 42.86 -39.16 49.02
CA LEU A 167 43.81 -38.66 50.02
C LEU A 167 43.43 -39.09 51.43
N ILE A 168 42.14 -39.06 51.79
CA ILE A 168 41.66 -39.56 53.09
C ILE A 168 41.96 -41.06 53.24
N THR A 169 41.71 -41.86 52.20
CA THR A 169 42.00 -43.31 52.25
C THR A 169 43.49 -43.59 52.34
N LEU A 170 44.33 -42.81 51.64
CA LEU A 170 45.78 -42.91 51.72
C LEU A 170 46.30 -42.54 53.10
N ASP A 171 45.78 -41.45 53.69
CA ASP A 171 46.14 -41.01 55.05
C ASP A 171 45.76 -42.07 56.10
N ALA A 172 44.59 -42.68 55.97
CA ALA A 172 44.18 -43.81 56.81
C ALA A 172 45.12 -45.03 56.66
N ALA A 173 45.52 -45.35 55.42
CA ALA A 173 46.45 -46.45 55.16
C ALA A 173 47.87 -46.17 55.71
N VAL A 174 48.36 -44.94 55.58
CA VAL A 174 49.64 -44.50 56.14
C VAL A 174 49.59 -44.54 57.67
N THR A 175 48.53 -44.01 58.28
CA THR A 175 48.33 -44.06 59.73
C THR A 175 48.30 -45.50 60.26
N ALA A 176 47.63 -46.41 59.55
CA ALA A 176 47.62 -47.83 59.90
C ALA A 176 49.02 -48.46 59.81
N ALA A 177 49.79 -48.13 58.76
CA ALA A 177 51.17 -48.57 58.61
C ALA A 177 52.08 -47.99 59.71
N GLU A 178 51.92 -46.73 60.09
CA GLU A 178 52.66 -46.08 61.18
C GLU A 178 52.35 -46.70 62.55
N ILE A 179 51.09 -47.04 62.82
CA ILE A 179 50.69 -47.75 64.06
C ILE A 179 51.30 -49.15 64.09
N ALA A 180 51.32 -49.87 62.96
CA ALA A 180 51.95 -51.18 62.85
C ALA A 180 53.49 -51.13 62.97
N ALA A 181 54.09 -50.02 62.53
CA ALA A 181 55.54 -49.79 62.59
C ALA A 181 56.01 -49.20 63.93
N LYS A 182 55.12 -48.76 64.83
CA LYS A 182 55.51 -48.32 66.18
C LYS A 182 55.99 -49.54 67.00
N PRO A 183 57.21 -49.52 67.55
CA PRO A 183 57.74 -50.62 68.33
C PRO A 183 56.93 -50.79 69.63
N LYS A 184 56.58 -52.03 69.97
CA LYS A 184 56.08 -52.38 71.31
C LYS A 184 57.09 -51.84 72.33
N LYS A 185 56.66 -50.92 73.20
CA LYS A 185 57.41 -50.58 74.41
C LYS A 185 57.71 -51.90 75.13
N GLN A 186 58.99 -52.24 75.24
CA GLN A 186 59.46 -53.12 76.29
C GLN A 186 59.02 -52.49 77.61
N ILE A 187 58.16 -53.19 78.33
CA ILE A 187 58.00 -53.04 79.77
C ILE A 187 58.78 -54.22 80.34
N ASP A 188 59.71 -53.87 81.24
CA ASP A 188 60.66 -54.74 81.94
C ASP A 188 60.00 -55.99 82.56
N ASP A 189 60.71 -57.12 82.45
CA ASP A 189 61.10 -58.01 83.56
C ASP A 189 62.21 -58.98 83.08
#